data_AF-A0A8T5JPG4-F1
#
_entry.id   AF-A0A8T5JPG4-F1
#
_cell.length_a   1.000
_cell.length_b   1.000
_cell.length_c   1.000
_cell.angle_alpha   90.00
_cell.angle_beta   90.00
_cell.angle_gamma   90.00
#
_symmetry.space_group_name_H-M   'P 1'
#
loop_
_entity.id
_entity.type
_entity.pdbx_description
1 polymer ?
#
loop_
_entity_poly.entity_id
_entity_poly.type
_entity_poly.pdbx_seq_one_letter_code
_entity_poly.pdbx_strand_id
1 'polypeptide(L)'
;MTQQTNLSLKKLKGIKPKCVKTKSESRLSKLVVDCRDFVGECNSKELIHTMEWIRTNLDRHPKRKELFKKLNITQPDLENFIDIMSDLMLDCEESNYTGIYSGFLLDYLSEQERKKGQPSKFLFNGTGRSFNYLFANSKKIDRLILNNFKGDNVLYLAGRDLENPANYIYVNNLVGNQNIVSSGSTFIDLLVGTNCSGEGFMRGAGNLMGRIGLLVADNIKGNLALASVGGRGGNCAFTIATNIEGESTLADFCGNLGDSNFLYMENIEGPDILRKDEIERTFPGLNKPLDLVACKNVKFGSNEYRLDINNLVEYKKQKQKFNELKNKYRVEEILTKVRSIKTPDESTFDILDDLNNIYVNMYEQIPESKKKKQKIINNKK
;
A
#
# COMPACT_ATOMS: atom_id res chain seq x y z
N MET A 1 -8.85 -67.49 14.40
CA MET A 1 -7.92 -67.99 13.36
C MET A 1 -7.82 -66.91 12.29
N THR A 2 -6.70 -66.18 12.25
CA THR A 2 -6.48 -65.06 11.32
C THR A 2 -5.46 -65.53 10.29
N GLN A 3 -5.90 -65.71 9.03
CA GLN A 3 -5.01 -66.06 7.92
C GLN A 3 -4.18 -64.83 7.54
N GLN A 4 -2.86 -64.89 7.80
CA GLN A 4 -1.89 -63.96 7.23
C GLN A 4 -1.64 -64.33 5.76
N THR A 5 -2.11 -63.48 4.85
CA THR A 5 -1.81 -63.59 3.42
C THR A 5 -0.37 -63.11 3.18
N ASN A 6 0.56 -64.06 3.05
CA ASN A 6 1.93 -63.79 2.64
C ASN A 6 1.97 -63.42 1.15
N LEU A 7 1.87 -62.12 0.84
CA LEU A 7 2.19 -61.58 -0.48
C LEU A 7 3.71 -61.50 -0.64
N SER A 8 4.33 -62.62 -1.01
CA SER A 8 5.73 -62.63 -1.44
C SER A 8 5.84 -61.98 -2.82
N LEU A 9 6.44 -60.78 -2.87
CA LEU A 9 6.80 -60.11 -4.11
C LEU A 9 7.83 -60.97 -4.87
N LYS A 10 7.38 -61.67 -5.92
CA LYS A 10 8.28 -62.34 -6.87
C LYS A 10 9.29 -61.32 -7.40
N LYS A 11 10.57 -61.52 -7.06
CA LYS A 11 11.69 -60.74 -7.63
C LYS A 11 11.69 -60.92 -9.14
N LEU A 12 11.21 -59.92 -9.88
CA LEU A 12 11.34 -59.84 -11.33
C LEU A 12 12.83 -59.68 -11.68
N LYS A 13 13.51 -60.79 -11.93
CA LYS A 13 14.87 -60.80 -12.49
C LYS A 13 14.79 -60.28 -13.94
N GLY A 14 15.41 -59.13 -14.21
CA GLY A 14 15.75 -58.73 -15.59
C GLY A 14 15.28 -57.36 -16.06
N ILE A 15 14.44 -56.62 -15.31
CA ILE A 15 14.11 -55.25 -15.68
C ILE A 15 15.15 -54.33 -15.01
N LYS A 16 16.17 -53.91 -15.76
CA LYS A 16 16.95 -52.73 -15.36
C LYS A 16 15.95 -51.58 -15.21
N PRO A 17 15.80 -50.95 -14.02
CA PRO A 17 14.90 -49.82 -13.89
C PRO A 17 15.34 -48.78 -14.92
N LYS A 18 14.51 -48.54 -15.94
CA LYS A 18 14.71 -47.39 -16.83
C LYS A 18 14.81 -46.20 -15.90
N CYS A 19 15.94 -45.49 -15.92
CA CYS A 19 16.12 -44.27 -15.15
C CYS A 19 14.88 -43.42 -15.36
N VAL A 20 14.02 -43.36 -14.35
CA VAL A 20 12.86 -42.48 -14.37
C VAL A 20 13.48 -41.10 -14.42
N LYS A 21 13.44 -40.45 -15.60
CA LYS A 21 13.88 -39.07 -15.74
C LYS A 21 13.04 -38.29 -14.75
N THR A 22 13.62 -37.95 -13.60
CA THR A 22 12.99 -37.08 -12.62
C THR A 22 12.63 -35.81 -13.37
N LYS A 23 11.33 -35.55 -13.48
CA LYS A 23 10.81 -34.37 -14.16
C LYS A 23 11.49 -33.18 -13.50
N SER A 24 12.22 -32.37 -14.28
CA SER A 24 12.92 -31.20 -13.75
C SER A 24 11.91 -30.37 -12.96
N GLU A 25 12.21 -30.10 -11.68
CA GLU A 25 11.34 -29.29 -10.83
C GLU A 25 11.02 -27.96 -11.52
N SER A 26 9.75 -27.59 -11.50
CA SER A 26 9.29 -26.34 -12.10
C SER A 26 9.90 -25.14 -11.35
N ARG A 27 10.04 -23.98 -12.03
CA ARG A 27 10.51 -22.74 -11.40
C ARG A 27 9.64 -22.38 -10.20
N LEU A 28 8.33 -22.52 -10.35
CA LEU A 28 7.34 -22.30 -9.30
C LEU A 28 7.56 -23.22 -8.09
N SER A 29 7.79 -24.52 -8.31
CA SER A 29 8.08 -25.45 -7.22
C SER A 29 9.32 -25.02 -6.43
N LYS A 30 10.36 -24.53 -7.11
CA LYS A 30 11.58 -24.04 -6.45
C LYS A 30 11.33 -22.74 -5.67
N LEU A 31 10.49 -21.84 -6.16
CA LEU A 31 10.10 -20.63 -5.43
C LEU A 31 9.32 -20.96 -4.16
N VAL A 32 8.38 -21.92 -4.22
CA VAL A 32 7.61 -22.35 -3.05
C VAL A 32 8.51 -23.02 -2.03
N VAL A 33 9.46 -23.86 -2.46
CA VAL A 33 10.45 -24.48 -1.55
C VAL A 33 11.35 -23.41 -0.91
N ASP A 34 11.92 -22.48 -1.69
CA ASP A 34 12.79 -21.42 -1.16
C ASP A 34 12.05 -20.47 -0.20
N CYS A 35 10.75 -20.22 -0.46
CA CYS A 35 9.89 -19.47 0.47
C CYS A 35 9.73 -20.21 1.81
N ARG A 36 9.49 -21.53 1.78
CA ARG A 36 9.39 -22.33 3.02
C ARG A 36 10.71 -22.37 3.78
N ASP A 37 11.82 -22.53 3.06
CA ASP A 37 13.15 -22.46 3.65
C ASP A 37 13.41 -21.08 4.26
N PHE A 38 12.97 -19.99 3.61
CA PHE A 38 13.03 -18.63 4.15
C PHE A 38 12.23 -18.48 5.44
N VAL A 39 10.98 -18.95 5.47
CA VAL A 39 10.13 -18.92 6.66
C VAL A 39 10.81 -19.70 7.81
N GLY A 40 11.34 -20.89 7.53
CA GLY A 40 12.08 -21.69 8.53
C GLY A 40 13.36 -21.01 9.04
N GLU A 41 14.12 -20.36 8.16
CA GLU A 41 15.30 -19.55 8.53
C GLU A 41 14.94 -18.37 9.44
N CYS A 42 13.79 -17.73 9.22
CA CYS A 42 13.32 -16.62 10.04
C CYS A 42 12.80 -17.10 11.41
N ASN A 43 12.04 -18.19 11.44
CA ASN A 43 11.48 -18.77 12.67
C ASN A 43 12.58 -19.33 13.60
N SER A 44 13.63 -19.93 13.03
CA SER A 44 14.69 -20.59 13.82
C SER A 44 15.62 -19.64 14.59
N LYS A 45 15.58 -18.33 14.32
CA LYS A 45 16.57 -17.38 14.85
C LYS A 45 16.18 -16.64 16.12
N GLU A 46 15.12 -17.04 16.84
CA GLU A 46 14.58 -16.29 18.01
C GLU A 46 14.54 -14.77 17.72
N LEU A 47 14.16 -14.38 16.50
CA LEU A 47 14.19 -12.99 16.00
C LEU A 47 13.00 -12.18 16.56
N ILE A 48 12.72 -12.33 17.85
CA ILE A 48 11.58 -11.71 18.57
C ILE A 48 11.60 -10.16 18.49
N HIS A 49 12.69 -9.53 18.02
CA HIS A 49 12.83 -8.07 18.08
C HIS A 49 13.26 -7.31 16.83
N THR A 50 13.16 -7.85 15.62
CA THR A 50 13.85 -7.15 14.52
C THR A 50 13.07 -6.99 13.22
N MET A 51 12.00 -6.19 13.32
CA MET A 51 11.68 -5.21 12.25
C MET A 51 12.96 -4.48 11.78
N GLU A 52 13.90 -4.21 12.69
CA GLU A 52 15.24 -3.67 12.41
C GLU A 52 16.12 -4.59 11.52
N TRP A 53 15.99 -5.91 11.63
CA TRP A 53 16.77 -6.94 10.92
C TRP A 53 16.18 -7.13 9.53
N ILE A 54 14.86 -7.24 9.42
CA ILE A 54 14.18 -7.19 8.12
C ILE A 54 14.54 -5.86 7.42
N ARG A 55 14.52 -4.73 8.16
CA ARG A 55 14.88 -3.38 7.68
C ARG A 55 16.31 -3.30 7.13
N THR A 56 17.28 -3.95 7.76
CA THR A 56 18.72 -3.84 7.43
C THR A 56 19.25 -4.97 6.53
N ASN A 57 18.52 -6.07 6.35
CA ASN A 57 19.03 -7.27 5.65
C ASN A 57 18.32 -7.61 4.33
N LEU A 58 17.39 -6.77 3.84
CA LEU A 58 16.83 -6.89 2.48
C LEU A 58 17.92 -6.95 1.38
N ASP A 59 18.96 -6.11 1.50
CA ASP A 59 20.13 -6.13 0.61
C ASP A 59 21.13 -7.26 0.93
N ARG A 60 20.91 -8.01 2.03
CA ARG A 60 21.78 -9.08 2.55
C ARG A 60 21.23 -10.49 2.36
N HIS A 61 20.27 -10.71 1.48
CA HIS A 61 19.96 -12.06 0.98
C HIS A 61 20.54 -12.31 -0.43
N PRO A 62 21.87 -12.20 -0.62
CA PRO A 62 22.49 -12.39 -1.93
C PRO A 62 22.19 -13.80 -2.48
N LYS A 63 22.08 -14.80 -1.60
CA LYS A 63 21.67 -16.17 -1.98
C LYS A 63 20.33 -16.21 -2.72
N ARG A 64 19.32 -15.47 -2.24
CA ARG A 64 17.99 -15.43 -2.87
C ARG A 64 18.02 -14.62 -4.16
N LYS A 65 18.71 -13.49 -4.18
CA LYS A 65 18.92 -12.71 -5.41
C LYS A 65 19.63 -13.53 -6.50
N GLU A 66 20.63 -14.32 -6.12
CA GLU A 66 21.30 -15.25 -7.04
C GLU A 66 20.39 -16.39 -7.49
N LEU A 67 19.56 -16.94 -6.59
CA LEU A 67 18.55 -17.93 -6.95
C LEU A 67 17.57 -17.35 -7.96
N PHE A 68 16.99 -16.17 -7.72
CA PHE A 68 16.04 -15.54 -8.62
C PHE A 68 16.66 -15.25 -9.99
N LYS A 69 17.92 -14.82 -10.00
CA LYS A 69 18.71 -14.67 -11.23
C LYS A 69 18.91 -15.99 -11.97
N LYS A 70 19.29 -17.05 -11.26
CA LYS A 70 19.49 -18.39 -11.83
C LYS A 70 18.20 -18.99 -12.39
N LEU A 71 17.07 -18.73 -11.72
CA LEU A 71 15.75 -19.20 -12.15
C LEU A 71 15.16 -18.34 -13.28
N ASN A 72 15.74 -17.17 -13.56
CA ASN A 72 15.21 -16.19 -14.49
C ASN A 72 13.72 -15.91 -14.22
N ILE A 73 13.42 -15.48 -13.00
CA ILE A 73 12.06 -15.20 -12.54
C ILE A 73 11.43 -14.10 -13.40
N THR A 74 10.16 -14.31 -13.75
CA THR A 74 9.33 -13.40 -14.54
C THR A 74 8.07 -13.02 -13.75
N GLN A 75 7.33 -11.99 -14.21
CA GLN A 75 6.05 -11.62 -13.60
C GLN A 75 5.04 -12.80 -13.55
N PRO A 76 4.85 -13.61 -14.61
CA PRO A 76 4.00 -14.80 -14.52
C PRO A 76 4.42 -15.79 -13.43
N ASP A 77 5.72 -15.90 -13.12
CA ASP A 77 6.17 -16.78 -12.02
C ASP A 77 5.75 -16.21 -10.65
N LEU A 78 5.77 -14.88 -10.49
CA LEU A 78 5.28 -14.19 -9.29
C LEU A 78 3.76 -14.29 -9.15
N GLU A 79 3.00 -14.12 -10.24
CA GLU A 79 1.54 -14.32 -10.26
C GLU A 79 1.17 -15.75 -9.84
N ASN A 80 1.83 -16.76 -10.43
CA ASN A 80 1.62 -18.15 -10.05
C ASN A 80 2.03 -18.44 -8.59
N PHE A 81 3.08 -17.78 -8.09
CA PHE A 81 3.46 -17.88 -6.69
C PHE A 81 2.36 -17.31 -5.78
N ILE A 82 1.84 -16.12 -6.09
CA ILE A 82 0.74 -15.50 -5.35
C ILE A 82 -0.47 -16.43 -5.34
N ASP A 83 -0.84 -16.96 -6.50
CA ASP A 83 -1.97 -17.88 -6.66
C ASP A 83 -1.86 -19.15 -5.81
N ILE A 84 -0.65 -19.72 -5.68
CA ILE A 84 -0.43 -20.92 -4.86
C ILE A 84 -0.38 -20.60 -3.37
N MET A 85 0.19 -19.44 -3.00
CA MET A 85 0.34 -19.05 -1.60
C MET A 85 -0.93 -18.41 -1.03
N SER A 86 -1.82 -17.94 -1.89
CA SER A 86 -3.14 -17.44 -1.52
C SER A 86 -4.00 -18.51 -0.88
N ASP A 87 -4.87 -18.08 0.03
CA ASP A 87 -5.80 -18.92 0.79
C ASP A 87 -5.15 -20.02 1.65
N LEU A 88 -3.81 -20.06 1.74
CA LEU A 88 -3.10 -20.87 2.72
C LEU A 88 -3.39 -20.33 4.11
N MET A 89 -3.83 -21.21 5.00
CA MET A 89 -4.07 -20.90 6.42
C MET A 89 -2.75 -20.94 7.18
N LEU A 90 -1.92 -19.93 6.93
CA LEU A 90 -0.66 -19.70 7.64
C LEU A 90 -0.92 -18.97 8.95
N ASP A 91 -0.09 -19.20 9.96
CA ASP A 91 -0.14 -18.35 11.15
C ASP A 91 0.33 -16.91 10.84
N CYS A 92 0.26 -16.01 11.82
CA CYS A 92 0.59 -14.60 11.61
C CYS A 92 2.07 -14.39 11.22
N GLU A 93 2.99 -15.16 11.80
CA GLU A 93 4.42 -15.03 11.54
C GLU A 93 4.77 -15.60 10.16
N GLU A 94 4.29 -16.80 9.84
CA GLU A 94 4.44 -17.42 8.53
C GLU A 94 3.82 -16.56 7.41
N SER A 95 2.65 -15.97 7.66
CA SER A 95 2.01 -15.03 6.74
C SER A 95 2.90 -13.81 6.49
N ASN A 96 3.46 -13.20 7.54
CA ASN A 96 4.34 -12.04 7.44
C ASN A 96 5.60 -12.36 6.63
N TYR A 97 6.30 -13.45 6.95
CA TYR A 97 7.51 -13.85 6.22
C TYR A 97 7.21 -14.23 4.76
N THR A 98 6.09 -14.91 4.49
CA THR A 98 5.64 -15.18 3.12
C THR A 98 5.34 -13.87 2.36
N GLY A 99 4.70 -12.91 3.03
CA GLY A 99 4.46 -11.57 2.52
C GLY A 99 5.73 -10.82 2.17
N ILE A 100 6.72 -10.83 3.07
CA ILE A 100 8.06 -10.25 2.84
C ILE A 100 8.74 -10.92 1.65
N TYR A 101 8.66 -12.25 1.54
CA TYR A 101 9.23 -12.98 0.41
C TYR A 101 8.61 -12.57 -0.93
N SER A 102 7.28 -12.38 -0.97
CA SER A 102 6.62 -11.84 -2.16
C SER A 102 7.10 -10.41 -2.49
N GLY A 103 7.37 -9.59 -1.47
CA GLY A 103 7.98 -8.27 -1.65
C GLY A 103 9.40 -8.33 -2.25
N PHE A 104 10.21 -9.34 -1.88
CA PHE A 104 11.54 -9.54 -2.47
C PHE A 104 11.47 -9.92 -3.95
N LEU A 105 10.48 -10.74 -4.33
CA LEU A 105 10.25 -11.09 -5.72
C LEU A 105 9.84 -9.84 -6.53
N LEU A 106 8.95 -9.01 -5.98
CA LEU A 106 8.54 -7.76 -6.60
C LEU A 106 9.73 -6.81 -6.80
N ASP A 107 10.52 -6.57 -5.74
CA ASP A 107 11.72 -5.73 -5.80
C ASP A 107 12.75 -6.24 -6.83
N TYR A 108 12.97 -7.57 -6.88
CA TYR A 108 13.88 -8.17 -7.86
C TYR A 108 13.41 -7.91 -9.29
N LEU A 109 12.12 -8.09 -9.59
CA LEU A 109 11.56 -7.84 -10.91
C LEU A 109 11.66 -6.36 -11.28
N SER A 110 11.37 -5.45 -10.35
CA SER A 110 11.53 -4.01 -10.56
C SER A 110 12.96 -3.64 -10.94
N GLU A 111 13.96 -4.21 -10.24
CA GLU A 111 15.36 -4.01 -10.59
C GLU A 111 15.73 -4.50 -11.98
N GLN A 112 15.13 -5.60 -12.46
CA GLN A 112 15.38 -6.11 -13.81
C GLN A 112 14.84 -5.15 -14.87
N GLU A 113 13.64 -4.59 -14.69
CA GLU A 113 13.08 -3.61 -15.64
C GLU A 113 13.88 -2.30 -15.63
N ARG A 114 14.26 -1.80 -14.45
CA ARG A 114 15.11 -0.60 -14.35
C ARG A 114 16.46 -0.76 -15.05
N LYS A 115 17.07 -1.96 -15.01
CA LYS A 115 18.30 -2.27 -15.75
C LYS A 115 18.12 -2.20 -17.27
N LYS A 116 16.89 -2.36 -17.78
CA LYS A 116 16.54 -2.15 -19.20
C LYS A 116 16.22 -0.69 -19.50
N GLY A 117 16.32 0.21 -18.52
CA GLY A 117 15.98 1.63 -18.67
C GLY A 117 14.48 1.93 -18.65
N GLN A 118 13.66 0.99 -18.18
CA GLN A 118 12.20 1.13 -18.14
C GLN A 118 11.67 1.12 -16.70
N PRO A 119 10.64 1.92 -16.38
CA PRO A 119 9.96 1.81 -15.09
C PRO A 119 9.19 0.49 -15.05
N SER A 120 9.26 -0.22 -13.92
CA SER A 120 8.51 -1.46 -13.74
C SER A 120 7.01 -1.21 -13.65
N LYS A 121 6.21 -2.10 -14.23
CA LYS A 121 4.75 -2.05 -14.18
C LYS A 121 4.24 -3.41 -13.75
N PHE A 122 3.43 -3.46 -12.71
CA PHE A 122 2.83 -4.70 -12.24
C PHE A 122 1.34 -4.54 -11.96
N LEU A 123 0.56 -5.44 -12.53
CA LEU A 123 -0.89 -5.53 -12.36
C LEU A 123 -1.20 -6.91 -11.80
N PHE A 124 -1.70 -6.97 -10.57
CA PHE A 124 -2.12 -8.22 -9.94
C PHE A 124 -3.63 -8.18 -9.67
N ASN A 125 -4.32 -9.24 -10.09
CA ASN A 125 -5.73 -9.45 -9.80
C ASN A 125 -5.89 -10.69 -8.91
N GLY A 126 -6.28 -10.48 -7.67
CA GLY A 126 -6.42 -11.56 -6.68
C GLY A 126 -7.66 -12.43 -6.89
N THR A 127 -8.60 -12.05 -7.77
CA THR A 127 -9.85 -12.79 -8.00
C THR A 127 -10.66 -13.08 -6.72
N GLY A 128 -10.49 -12.25 -5.70
CA GLY A 128 -11.14 -12.37 -4.38
C GLY A 128 -10.42 -13.30 -3.40
N ARG A 129 -9.22 -13.80 -3.74
CA ARG A 129 -8.38 -14.65 -2.88
C ARG A 129 -7.72 -13.87 -1.75
N SER A 130 -7.42 -14.56 -0.66
CA SER A 130 -6.75 -14.00 0.51
C SER A 130 -5.23 -14.12 0.41
N PHE A 131 -4.49 -13.06 0.72
CA PHE A 131 -3.05 -13.07 0.91
C PHE A 131 -2.65 -12.01 1.95
N ASN A 132 -2.47 -12.42 3.20
CA ASN A 132 -1.99 -11.54 4.27
C ASN A 132 -0.55 -11.09 4.00
N TYR A 133 -0.24 -9.83 4.28
CA TYR A 133 1.09 -9.25 4.09
C TYR A 133 1.61 -9.26 2.64
N LEU A 134 0.73 -9.39 1.62
CA LEU A 134 1.14 -9.36 0.22
C LEU A 134 2.02 -8.13 -0.07
N PHE A 135 3.21 -8.38 -0.61
CA PHE A 135 4.25 -7.38 -0.90
C PHE A 135 4.71 -6.53 0.29
N ALA A 136 4.64 -7.08 1.51
CA ALA A 136 5.19 -6.42 2.68
C ALA A 136 6.69 -6.10 2.50
N ASN A 137 7.10 -4.93 2.98
CA ASN A 137 8.46 -4.39 2.91
C ASN A 137 9.07 -4.25 1.49
N SER A 138 8.28 -4.34 0.41
CA SER A 138 8.80 -4.03 -0.93
C SER A 138 9.26 -2.58 -0.99
N LYS A 139 10.50 -2.37 -1.42
CA LYS A 139 11.17 -1.07 -1.44
C LYS A 139 11.05 -0.37 -2.79
N LYS A 140 11.18 -1.13 -3.88
CA LYS A 140 11.42 -0.61 -5.22
C LYS A 140 10.20 -0.87 -6.08
N ILE A 141 9.19 -0.02 -5.97
CA ILE A 141 7.95 -0.14 -6.73
C ILE A 141 7.82 1.05 -7.67
N ASP A 142 8.02 0.88 -8.98
CA ASP A 142 7.74 1.99 -9.89
C ASP A 142 6.23 2.18 -10.05
N ARG A 143 5.51 1.16 -10.52
CA ARG A 143 4.06 1.21 -10.70
C ARG A 143 3.41 -0.12 -10.31
N LEU A 144 2.49 -0.07 -9.35
CA LEU A 144 1.77 -1.25 -8.86
C LEU A 144 0.26 -1.01 -8.84
N ILE A 145 -0.48 -1.96 -9.42
CA ILE A 145 -1.93 -2.05 -9.35
C ILE A 145 -2.30 -3.37 -8.65
N LEU A 146 -3.04 -3.29 -7.54
CA LEU A 146 -3.66 -4.45 -6.90
C LEU A 146 -5.18 -4.37 -7.05
N ASN A 147 -5.78 -5.47 -7.49
CA ASN A 147 -7.23 -5.54 -7.71
C ASN A 147 -7.82 -6.81 -7.10
N ASN A 148 -9.00 -6.71 -6.48
CA ASN A 148 -9.78 -7.84 -5.97
C ASN A 148 -8.99 -8.79 -5.05
N PHE A 149 -8.32 -8.26 -4.03
CA PHE A 149 -7.64 -9.08 -3.03
C PHE A 149 -8.40 -9.07 -1.70
N LYS A 150 -8.19 -10.11 -0.91
CA LYS A 150 -8.49 -10.12 0.53
C LYS A 150 -7.19 -10.31 1.30
N GLY A 151 -7.17 -9.90 2.56
CA GLY A 151 -6.06 -10.14 3.46
C GLY A 151 -5.75 -8.93 4.31
N ASP A 152 -5.13 -9.18 5.45
CA ASP A 152 -4.67 -8.17 6.39
C ASP A 152 -3.23 -7.75 6.07
N ASN A 153 -2.89 -6.50 6.37
CA ASN A 153 -1.53 -5.95 6.22
C ASN A 153 -0.97 -6.05 4.78
N VAL A 154 -1.80 -6.11 3.74
CA VAL A 154 -1.36 -6.00 2.35
C VAL A 154 -0.62 -4.68 2.16
N LEU A 155 0.55 -4.73 1.53
CA LEU A 155 1.48 -3.60 1.36
C LEU A 155 1.95 -2.99 2.70
N TYR A 156 2.05 -3.80 3.76
CA TYR A 156 2.68 -3.39 5.01
C TYR A 156 4.10 -2.87 4.74
N LEU A 157 4.37 -1.62 5.10
CA LEU A 157 5.70 -1.00 4.91
C LEU A 157 6.21 -0.98 3.45
N ALA A 158 5.33 -1.04 2.45
CA ALA A 158 5.74 -0.88 1.05
C ALA A 158 6.21 0.56 0.76
N GLY A 159 7.20 0.74 -0.10
CA GLY A 159 7.70 2.05 -0.56
C GLY A 159 8.66 2.76 0.40
N ARG A 160 9.42 2.05 1.23
CA ARG A 160 10.33 2.66 2.23
C ARG A 160 11.70 3.10 1.72
N ASP A 161 11.96 3.04 0.41
CA ASP A 161 13.22 3.49 -0.16
C ASP A 161 13.23 5.02 -0.30
N LEU A 162 14.04 5.67 0.54
CA LEU A 162 14.27 7.11 0.51
C LEU A 162 14.90 7.58 -0.80
N GLU A 163 15.75 6.76 -1.41
CA GLU A 163 16.50 7.11 -2.61
C GLU A 163 15.70 6.84 -3.88
N ASN A 164 14.85 5.81 -3.84
CA ASN A 164 14.00 5.39 -4.95
C ASN A 164 12.54 5.30 -4.51
N PRO A 165 11.86 6.43 -4.28
CA PRO A 165 10.47 6.42 -3.85
C PRO A 165 9.63 5.60 -4.83
N ALA A 166 8.59 4.97 -4.30
CA ALA A 166 7.63 4.32 -5.16
C ALA A 166 6.87 5.40 -5.95
N ASN A 167 6.71 5.23 -7.28
CA ASN A 167 6.00 6.27 -8.03
C ASN A 167 4.50 6.10 -7.75
N TYR A 168 3.90 4.97 -8.15
CA TYR A 168 2.45 4.78 -8.12
C TYR A 168 2.05 3.48 -7.43
N ILE A 169 1.11 3.59 -6.49
CA ILE A 169 0.39 2.44 -5.94
C ILE A 169 -1.11 2.73 -6.09
N TYR A 170 -1.80 1.85 -6.80
CA TYR A 170 -3.25 1.85 -6.93
C TYR A 170 -3.80 0.54 -6.39
N VAL A 171 -4.83 0.64 -5.54
CA VAL A 171 -5.50 -0.52 -4.95
C VAL A 171 -7.00 -0.39 -5.14
N ASN A 172 -7.64 -1.43 -5.68
CA ASN A 172 -9.08 -1.50 -5.87
C ASN A 172 -9.66 -2.80 -5.33
N ASN A 173 -10.85 -2.72 -4.72
CA ASN A 173 -11.57 -3.87 -4.19
C ASN A 173 -10.72 -4.73 -3.23
N LEU A 174 -9.96 -4.08 -2.34
CA LEU A 174 -9.18 -4.76 -1.29
C LEU A 174 -9.99 -4.85 0.00
N VAL A 175 -10.12 -6.06 0.55
CA VAL A 175 -10.80 -6.32 1.82
C VAL A 175 -9.84 -6.86 2.87
N GLY A 176 -9.73 -6.18 4.01
CA GLY A 176 -8.97 -6.62 5.18
C GLY A 176 -8.40 -5.46 5.97
N ASN A 177 -7.81 -5.76 7.11
CA ASN A 177 -7.42 -4.79 8.13
C ASN A 177 -5.96 -4.34 7.98
N GLN A 178 -5.69 -3.12 8.43
CA GLN A 178 -4.38 -2.46 8.44
C GLN A 178 -3.68 -2.48 7.08
N ASN A 179 -4.48 -2.48 6.01
CA ASN A 179 -4.04 -2.54 4.63
C ASN A 179 -3.50 -1.19 4.15
N ILE A 180 -2.47 -1.27 3.31
CA ILE A 180 -1.78 -0.15 2.67
C ILE A 180 -1.07 0.75 3.69
N VAL A 181 0.25 0.64 3.73
CA VAL A 181 1.15 1.64 4.34
C VAL A 181 0.80 1.94 5.81
N SER A 182 0.64 0.89 6.61
CA SER A 182 0.61 1.03 8.05
C SER A 182 2.04 1.22 8.59
N SER A 183 2.26 2.39 9.19
CA SER A 183 3.37 2.70 10.13
C SER A 183 4.81 2.61 9.59
N GLY A 184 5.26 3.56 8.77
CA GLY A 184 6.71 3.68 8.49
C GLY A 184 7.07 4.78 7.50
N SER A 185 8.36 5.13 7.46
CA SER A 185 8.97 6.10 6.53
C SER A 185 8.81 5.65 5.07
N THR A 186 7.63 5.88 4.52
CA THR A 186 7.21 5.46 3.18
C THR A 186 7.21 6.66 2.26
N PHE A 187 7.74 6.52 1.05
CA PHE A 187 7.89 7.58 0.07
C PHE A 187 7.16 7.16 -1.21
N ILE A 188 5.94 7.69 -1.41
CA ILE A 188 5.10 7.38 -2.57
C ILE A 188 4.66 8.70 -3.23
N ASP A 189 4.81 8.84 -4.54
CA ASP A 189 4.32 10.05 -5.22
C ASP A 189 2.79 10.04 -5.39
N LEU A 190 2.19 8.92 -5.80
CA LEU A 190 0.75 8.74 -5.96
C LEU A 190 0.25 7.47 -5.28
N LEU A 191 -0.66 7.61 -4.30
CA LEU A 191 -1.35 6.51 -3.65
C LEU A 191 -2.86 6.64 -3.85
N VAL A 192 -3.47 5.64 -4.48
CA VAL A 192 -4.91 5.62 -4.78
C VAL A 192 -5.55 4.35 -4.23
N GLY A 193 -6.66 4.50 -3.50
CA GLY A 193 -7.47 3.41 -2.98
C GLY A 193 -8.93 3.60 -3.34
N THR A 194 -9.54 2.58 -3.95
CA THR A 194 -10.95 2.63 -4.37
C THR A 194 -11.72 1.37 -3.96
N ASN A 195 -12.95 1.55 -3.48
CA ASN A 195 -13.86 0.42 -3.19
C ASN A 195 -13.26 -0.59 -2.18
N CYS A 196 -12.51 -0.12 -1.19
CA CYS A 196 -11.82 -0.97 -0.22
C CYS A 196 -12.57 -1.01 1.12
N SER A 197 -12.36 -2.07 1.88
CA SER A 197 -12.94 -2.18 3.22
C SER A 197 -12.04 -2.88 4.23
N GLY A 198 -12.12 -2.45 5.48
CA GLY A 198 -11.43 -3.03 6.63
C GLY A 198 -10.87 -1.96 7.57
N GLU A 199 -10.65 -2.35 8.82
CA GLU A 199 -10.17 -1.44 9.85
C GLU A 199 -8.76 -0.92 9.51
N GLY A 200 -8.52 0.37 9.67
CA GLY A 200 -7.20 0.97 9.48
C GLY A 200 -6.72 0.99 8.04
N PHE A 201 -7.63 0.97 7.06
CA PHE A 201 -7.25 1.11 5.65
C PHE A 201 -6.51 2.44 5.42
N MET A 202 -5.31 2.39 4.84
CA MET A 202 -4.40 3.54 4.65
C MET A 202 -4.03 4.27 5.95
N ARG A 203 -4.21 3.63 7.11
CA ARG A 203 -3.83 4.21 8.40
C ARG A 203 -2.32 4.44 8.43
N GLY A 204 -1.90 5.68 8.66
CA GLY A 204 -0.50 6.03 8.76
C GLY A 204 0.21 6.17 7.40
N ALA A 205 -0.53 6.31 6.30
CA ALA A 205 0.10 6.64 5.01
C ALA A 205 0.91 7.94 5.14
N GLY A 206 2.19 7.89 4.80
CA GLY A 206 3.10 9.03 4.94
C GLY A 206 3.45 9.40 6.39
N ASN A 207 3.25 8.52 7.38
CA ASN A 207 3.62 8.73 8.78
C ASN A 207 5.14 8.49 9.01
N LEU A 208 5.67 8.83 10.19
CA LEU A 208 7.04 8.52 10.65
C LEU A 208 8.12 8.99 9.67
N MET A 209 8.14 10.29 9.34
CA MET A 209 9.02 10.90 8.32
C MET A 209 8.78 10.39 6.89
N GLY A 210 7.71 9.64 6.66
CA GLY A 210 7.26 9.29 5.31
C GLY A 210 6.72 10.49 4.53
N ARG A 211 6.59 10.34 3.22
CA ARG A 211 6.00 11.32 2.32
C ARG A 211 5.05 10.63 1.34
N ILE A 212 3.83 11.15 1.25
CA ILE A 212 2.92 10.89 0.13
C ILE A 212 2.73 12.18 -0.66
N GLY A 213 2.89 12.13 -1.98
CA GLY A 213 2.61 13.27 -2.86
C GLY A 213 1.11 13.55 -2.95
N LEU A 214 0.37 12.66 -3.61
CA LEU A 214 -1.09 12.70 -3.72
C LEU A 214 -1.69 11.39 -3.18
N LEU A 215 -2.56 11.51 -2.17
CA LEU A 215 -3.37 10.42 -1.64
C LEU A 215 -4.82 10.62 -2.10
N VAL A 216 -5.38 9.63 -2.80
CA VAL A 216 -6.82 9.59 -3.14
C VAL A 216 -7.46 8.35 -2.53
N ALA A 217 -8.48 8.55 -1.72
CA ALA A 217 -9.29 7.49 -1.13
C ALA A 217 -10.76 7.72 -1.52
N ASP A 218 -11.36 6.80 -2.27
CA ASP A 218 -12.76 6.88 -2.70
C ASP A 218 -13.52 5.58 -2.40
N ASN A 219 -14.71 5.70 -1.79
CA ASN A 219 -15.54 4.55 -1.43
C ASN A 219 -14.82 3.55 -0.50
N ILE A 220 -14.41 4.03 0.68
CA ILE A 220 -13.70 3.22 1.68
C ILE A 220 -14.60 2.96 2.88
N LYS A 221 -14.64 1.72 3.37
CA LYS A 221 -15.41 1.34 4.55
C LYS A 221 -14.55 0.71 5.63
N GLY A 222 -14.44 1.33 6.79
CA GLY A 222 -13.75 0.74 7.93
C GLY A 222 -13.39 1.74 9.01
N ASN A 223 -13.40 1.28 10.25
CA ASN A 223 -12.95 2.09 11.39
C ASN A 223 -11.48 2.47 11.21
N LEU A 224 -11.07 3.64 11.69
CA LEU A 224 -9.70 4.17 11.58
C LEU A 224 -9.20 4.33 10.13
N ALA A 225 -10.08 4.33 9.13
CA ALA A 225 -9.69 4.63 7.76
C ALA A 225 -8.99 5.99 7.69
N LEU A 226 -7.81 6.02 7.05
CA LEU A 226 -6.97 7.22 6.92
C LEU A 226 -6.52 7.85 8.26
N ALA A 227 -6.62 7.14 9.38
CA ALA A 227 -6.11 7.66 10.65
C ALA A 227 -4.58 7.85 10.59
N SER A 228 -4.05 8.87 11.25
CA SER A 228 -2.62 9.22 11.34
C SER A 228 -1.91 9.45 9.99
N VAL A 229 -2.65 9.71 8.90
CA VAL A 229 -2.03 10.06 7.61
C VAL A 229 -1.18 11.32 7.75
N GLY A 230 0.06 11.26 7.26
CA GLY A 230 1.02 12.35 7.39
C GLY A 230 1.49 12.63 8.82
N GLY A 231 1.20 11.78 9.81
CA GLY A 231 1.55 12.02 11.22
C GLY A 231 3.05 11.84 11.55
N ARG A 232 3.41 12.16 12.81
CA ARG A 232 4.75 11.96 13.41
C ARG A 232 5.91 12.47 12.54
N GLY A 233 5.81 13.73 12.13
CA GLY A 233 6.74 14.43 11.25
C GLY A 233 6.80 13.91 9.81
N GLY A 234 5.86 13.04 9.45
CA GLY A 234 5.59 12.67 8.08
C GLY A 234 4.86 13.76 7.29
N ASN A 235 4.56 13.47 6.03
CA ASN A 235 3.94 14.42 5.13
C ASN A 235 2.97 13.72 4.15
N CYS A 236 1.80 14.31 3.95
CA CYS A 236 0.91 13.95 2.85
C CYS A 236 0.52 15.23 2.13
N ALA A 237 1.18 15.54 1.01
CA ALA A 237 1.10 16.86 0.40
C ALA A 237 -0.34 17.20 -0.03
N PHE A 238 -1.04 16.28 -0.69
CA PHE A 238 -2.44 16.43 -1.06
C PHE A 238 -3.23 15.19 -0.68
N THR A 239 -4.35 15.37 0.01
CA THR A 239 -5.27 14.28 0.38
C THR A 239 -6.66 14.58 -0.17
N ILE A 240 -7.22 13.63 -0.91
CA ILE A 240 -8.61 13.65 -1.38
C ILE A 240 -9.31 12.41 -0.83
N ALA A 241 -10.27 12.62 0.08
CA ALA A 241 -11.06 11.56 0.69
C ALA A 241 -12.53 11.73 0.33
N THR A 242 -13.15 10.73 -0.31
CA THR A 242 -14.56 10.77 -0.69
C THR A 242 -15.31 9.48 -0.38
N ASN A 243 -16.57 9.59 0.05
CA ASN A 243 -17.43 8.44 0.33
C ASN A 243 -16.78 7.47 1.33
N ILE A 244 -16.33 7.98 2.48
CA ILE A 244 -15.65 7.18 3.50
C ILE A 244 -16.62 6.92 4.66
N GLU A 245 -16.74 5.68 5.09
CA GLU A 245 -17.60 5.24 6.18
C GLU A 245 -16.78 4.53 7.27
N GLY A 246 -16.84 4.99 8.52
CA GLY A 246 -16.20 4.31 9.65
C GLY A 246 -15.91 5.22 10.85
N GLU A 247 -15.84 4.62 12.04
CA GLU A 247 -15.49 5.32 13.28
C GLU A 247 -14.03 5.79 13.27
N SER A 248 -13.77 6.98 13.83
CA SER A 248 -12.42 7.55 13.93
C SER A 248 -11.70 7.70 12.57
N THR A 249 -12.48 7.89 11.49
CA THR A 249 -11.94 8.20 10.17
C THR A 249 -11.12 9.49 10.25
N LEU A 250 -9.90 9.48 9.70
CA LEU A 250 -8.94 10.59 9.76
C LEU A 250 -8.53 11.03 11.18
N ALA A 251 -8.74 10.20 12.20
CA ALA A 251 -8.22 10.49 13.54
C ALA A 251 -6.70 10.69 13.48
N ASP A 252 -6.16 11.69 14.17
CA ASP A 252 -4.74 12.05 14.23
C ASP A 252 -4.13 12.41 12.85
N PHE A 253 -4.95 12.82 11.87
CA PHE A 253 -4.47 13.29 10.57
C PHE A 253 -3.44 14.41 10.73
N CYS A 254 -2.23 14.23 10.20
CA CYS A 254 -1.07 15.10 10.35
C CYS A 254 -0.63 15.39 11.81
N GLY A 255 -1.04 14.60 12.79
CA GLY A 255 -0.64 14.81 14.18
C GLY A 255 0.86 14.68 14.42
N ASN A 256 1.35 15.17 15.57
CA ASN A 256 2.74 15.04 16.01
C ASN A 256 3.78 15.57 14.98
N LEU A 257 3.74 16.86 14.63
CA LEU A 257 4.65 17.52 13.66
C LEU A 257 4.41 17.14 12.19
N GLY A 258 3.36 16.38 11.88
CA GLY A 258 2.95 16.09 10.52
C GLY A 258 2.55 17.32 9.72
N ASP A 259 2.54 17.21 8.40
CA ASP A 259 2.20 18.34 7.51
C ASP A 259 1.44 17.89 6.25
N SER A 260 0.54 18.75 5.77
CA SER A 260 -0.23 18.58 4.54
C SER A 260 -0.49 19.93 3.89
N ASN A 261 -0.39 20.00 2.57
CA ASN A 261 -0.71 21.22 1.84
C ASN A 261 -2.21 21.31 1.52
N PHE A 262 -2.96 20.21 1.50
CA PHE A 262 -4.36 20.24 1.10
C PHE A 262 -5.12 18.99 1.56
N LEU A 263 -6.33 19.19 2.09
CA LEU A 263 -7.25 18.13 2.44
C LEU A 263 -8.65 18.41 1.85
N TYR A 264 -9.09 17.57 0.92
CA TYR A 264 -10.46 17.54 0.43
C TYR A 264 -11.22 16.37 1.06
N MET A 265 -12.44 16.63 1.51
CA MET A 265 -13.34 15.65 2.11
C MET A 265 -14.77 15.82 1.57
N GLU A 266 -15.36 14.76 1.04
CA GLU A 266 -16.77 14.75 0.62
C GLU A 266 -17.47 13.44 1.00
N ASN A 267 -18.65 13.54 1.62
CA ASN A 267 -19.44 12.39 2.07
C ASN A 267 -18.65 11.48 3.03
N ILE A 268 -18.24 12.02 4.18
CA ILE A 268 -17.54 11.27 5.22
C ILE A 268 -18.52 10.99 6.37
N GLU A 269 -18.70 9.71 6.71
CA GLU A 269 -19.69 9.26 7.69
C GLU A 269 -19.05 8.39 8.78
N GLY A 270 -19.36 8.69 10.05
CA GLY A 270 -18.90 7.91 11.21
C GLY A 270 -18.74 8.77 12.47
N PRO A 271 -18.72 8.16 13.66
CA PRO A 271 -18.35 8.88 14.87
C PRO A 271 -16.86 9.27 14.85
N ASP A 272 -16.51 10.31 15.61
CA ASP A 272 -15.12 10.74 15.85
C ASP A 272 -14.27 11.10 14.61
N ILE A 273 -14.89 11.60 13.54
CA ILE A 273 -14.15 12.14 12.38
C ILE A 273 -13.36 13.38 12.83
N LEU A 274 -12.04 13.38 12.64
CA LEU A 274 -11.14 14.50 12.95
C LEU A 274 -11.38 15.11 14.35
N ARG A 275 -10.83 14.50 15.41
CA ARG A 275 -11.10 14.97 16.77
C ARG A 275 -10.60 16.40 16.97
N LYS A 276 -11.35 17.21 17.72
CA LYS A 276 -11.09 18.64 17.89
C LYS A 276 -9.72 18.93 18.50
N ASP A 277 -9.35 18.17 19.53
CA ASP A 277 -8.05 18.26 20.19
C ASP A 277 -6.91 17.89 19.24
N GLU A 278 -7.16 16.99 18.29
CA GLU A 278 -6.20 16.64 17.23
C GLU A 278 -6.06 17.77 16.21
N ILE A 279 -7.14 18.45 15.82
CA ILE A 279 -7.06 19.62 14.93
C ILE A 279 -6.22 20.72 15.59
N GLU A 280 -6.52 21.05 16.85
CA GLU A 280 -5.78 22.10 17.58
C GLU A 280 -4.29 21.75 17.76
N ARG A 281 -3.94 20.46 17.94
CA ARG A 281 -2.56 19.96 18.08
C ARG A 281 -1.82 19.76 16.76
N THR A 282 -2.52 19.34 15.70
CA THR A 282 -1.98 19.13 14.35
C THR A 282 -1.63 20.46 13.69
N PHE A 283 -2.41 21.49 14.02
CA PHE A 283 -2.22 22.83 13.49
C PHE A 283 -1.86 23.84 14.60
N PRO A 284 -0.78 23.63 15.39
CA PRO A 284 -0.41 24.51 16.49
C PRO A 284 0.24 25.78 15.91
N GLY A 285 -0.60 26.66 15.38
CA GLY A 285 -0.20 27.82 14.58
C GLY A 285 -1.31 28.52 13.81
N LEU A 286 -2.58 28.26 14.12
CA LEU A 286 -3.78 28.88 13.52
C LEU A 286 -3.97 30.38 13.85
N ASN A 287 -2.88 31.15 13.92
CA ASN A 287 -2.89 32.53 13.44
C ASN A 287 -2.78 32.59 11.89
N LYS A 288 -2.71 31.44 11.19
CA LYS A 288 -2.92 31.32 9.74
C LYS A 288 -4.05 30.33 9.46
N PRO A 289 -5.13 30.72 8.74
CA PRO A 289 -6.36 29.95 8.67
C PRO A 289 -6.17 28.55 8.08
N LEU A 290 -7.14 27.67 8.37
CA LEU A 290 -7.51 26.46 7.63
C LEU A 290 -7.84 26.80 6.16
N ASP A 291 -6.88 27.33 5.42
CA ASP A 291 -7.11 27.84 4.07
C ASP A 291 -7.31 26.74 3.02
N LEU A 292 -7.13 25.46 3.39
CA LEU A 292 -6.93 24.36 2.45
C LEU A 292 -7.72 23.08 2.83
N VAL A 293 -8.69 23.19 3.73
CA VAL A 293 -9.63 22.10 4.02
C VAL A 293 -10.96 22.39 3.32
N ALA A 294 -11.39 21.47 2.46
CA ALA A 294 -12.63 21.56 1.71
C ALA A 294 -13.55 20.40 2.11
N CYS A 295 -14.63 20.68 2.84
CA CYS A 295 -15.55 19.65 3.37
C CYS A 295 -16.96 19.76 2.79
N LYS A 296 -17.58 18.63 2.44
CA LYS A 296 -19.01 18.55 2.10
C LYS A 296 -19.62 17.27 2.68
N ASN A 297 -20.80 17.38 3.30
CA ASN A 297 -21.53 16.23 3.88
C ASN A 297 -20.70 15.38 4.86
N VAL A 298 -20.02 16.02 5.82
CA VAL A 298 -19.26 15.33 6.87
C VAL A 298 -20.10 15.28 8.15
N LYS A 299 -20.38 14.07 8.66
CA LYS A 299 -21.19 13.86 9.87
C LYS A 299 -20.29 13.69 11.10
N PHE A 300 -19.99 14.77 11.82
CA PHE A 300 -19.22 14.69 13.07
C PHE A 300 -20.05 14.04 14.19
N GLY A 301 -19.44 13.12 14.95
CA GLY A 301 -20.08 12.39 16.06
C GLY A 301 -20.67 13.31 17.16
N SER A 302 -21.58 12.74 17.96
CA SER A 302 -22.51 13.46 18.84
C SER A 302 -21.99 13.89 20.23
N ASN A 303 -20.72 13.70 20.57
CA ASN A 303 -20.25 13.89 21.95
C ASN A 303 -19.41 15.16 22.11
N GLU A 304 -19.89 16.10 22.92
CA GLU A 304 -19.26 17.19 23.72
C GLU A 304 -18.08 18.03 23.19
N TYR A 305 -17.35 17.60 22.17
CA TYR A 305 -16.20 18.25 21.56
C TYR A 305 -16.51 18.72 20.14
N ARG A 306 -17.73 19.21 19.90
CA ARG A 306 -18.02 19.93 18.66
C ARG A 306 -17.02 21.07 18.56
N LEU A 307 -16.13 21.00 17.56
CA LEU A 307 -15.73 22.21 16.88
C LEU A 307 -17.05 22.90 16.57
N ASP A 308 -17.22 24.12 17.09
CA ASP A 308 -18.39 24.86 16.72
C ASP A 308 -18.25 25.08 15.21
N ILE A 309 -18.90 24.22 14.42
CA ILE A 309 -19.02 24.39 12.98
C ILE A 309 -19.74 25.73 12.74
N ASN A 310 -20.41 26.29 13.75
CA ASN A 310 -20.88 27.67 13.75
C ASN A 310 -19.80 28.75 14.01
N ASN A 311 -18.52 28.39 14.10
CA ASN A 311 -17.37 29.29 13.89
C ASN A 311 -16.63 29.00 12.56
N LEU A 312 -17.03 27.96 11.83
CA LEU A 312 -16.83 27.79 10.39
C LEU A 312 -17.96 28.52 9.59
N VAL A 313 -18.71 29.44 10.20
CA VAL A 313 -20.10 29.76 9.79
C VAL A 313 -20.35 30.85 8.77
N GLU A 314 -19.44 31.02 7.83
CA GLU A 314 -19.90 31.54 6.54
C GLU A 314 -19.98 30.43 5.53
N TYR A 315 -20.86 29.45 5.73
CA TYR A 315 -21.12 28.36 4.78
C TYR A 315 -21.27 28.85 3.31
N LYS A 316 -21.78 30.07 3.09
CA LYS A 316 -21.79 30.70 1.74
C LYS A 316 -20.40 31.13 1.26
N LYS A 317 -19.59 31.83 2.07
CA LYS A 317 -18.19 32.14 1.73
C LYS A 317 -17.33 30.88 1.67
N GLN A 318 -17.66 29.86 2.45
CA GLN A 318 -17.04 28.53 2.42
C GLN A 318 -17.48 27.71 1.22
N LYS A 319 -18.71 27.81 0.73
CA LYS A 319 -19.12 27.15 -0.52
C LYS A 319 -18.35 27.72 -1.70
N GLN A 320 -18.19 29.05 -1.73
CA GLN A 320 -17.34 29.71 -2.73
C GLN A 320 -15.88 29.27 -2.58
N LYS A 321 -15.29 29.38 -1.38
CA LYS A 321 -13.91 28.94 -1.10
C LYS A 321 -13.70 27.44 -1.38
N PHE A 322 -14.68 26.60 -1.06
CA PHE A 322 -14.70 25.17 -1.36
C PHE A 322 -14.61 24.95 -2.86
N ASN A 323 -15.47 25.59 -3.65
CA ASN A 323 -15.42 25.50 -5.10
C ASN A 323 -14.13 26.08 -5.68
N GLU A 324 -13.63 27.19 -5.13
CA GLU A 324 -12.34 27.78 -5.52
C GLU A 324 -11.19 26.81 -5.26
N LEU A 325 -11.10 26.19 -4.08
CA LEU A 325 -10.09 25.19 -3.74
C LEU A 325 -10.23 23.92 -4.59
N LYS A 326 -11.47 23.44 -4.76
CA LYS A 326 -11.80 22.29 -5.60
C LYS A 326 -11.33 22.49 -7.04
N ASN A 327 -11.54 23.69 -7.60
CA ASN A 327 -11.09 24.07 -8.93
C ASN A 327 -9.58 24.27 -8.99
N LYS A 328 -9.00 25.01 -8.02
CA LYS A 328 -7.56 25.28 -7.92
C LYS A 328 -6.76 23.98 -7.89
N TYR A 329 -7.22 23.00 -7.11
CA TYR A 329 -6.57 21.70 -6.96
C TYR A 329 -7.18 20.60 -7.84
N ARG A 330 -7.96 20.98 -8.86
CA ARG A 330 -8.48 20.08 -9.91
C ARG A 330 -9.13 18.79 -9.36
N VAL A 331 -9.80 18.88 -8.22
CA VAL A 331 -10.33 17.72 -7.49
C VAL A 331 -11.34 16.94 -8.34
N GLU A 332 -12.24 17.63 -9.06
CA GLU A 332 -13.22 16.98 -9.94
C GLU A 332 -12.56 16.20 -11.08
N GLU A 333 -11.48 16.73 -11.65
CA GLU A 333 -10.76 16.05 -12.71
C GLU A 333 -10.09 14.78 -12.19
N ILE A 334 -9.44 14.86 -11.02
CA ILE A 334 -8.84 13.71 -10.34
C ILE A 334 -9.90 12.65 -10.05
N LEU A 335 -11.01 13.03 -9.40
CA LEU A 335 -12.08 12.10 -9.06
C LEU A 335 -12.74 11.50 -10.31
N THR A 336 -12.93 12.27 -11.38
CA THR A 336 -13.48 11.77 -12.65
C THR A 336 -12.56 10.72 -13.26
N LYS A 337 -11.24 10.97 -13.27
CA LYS A 337 -10.24 10.01 -13.76
C LYS A 337 -10.22 8.75 -12.90
N VAL A 338 -10.15 8.88 -11.57
CA VAL A 338 -10.15 7.73 -10.65
C VAL A 338 -11.43 6.88 -10.80
N ARG A 339 -12.60 7.51 -10.84
CA ARG A 339 -13.90 6.82 -10.98
C ARG A 339 -14.14 6.23 -12.37
N SER A 340 -13.38 6.67 -13.38
CA SER A 340 -13.42 6.05 -14.70
C SER A 340 -12.79 4.65 -14.72
N ILE A 341 -11.94 4.33 -13.74
CA ILE A 341 -11.32 3.01 -13.57
C ILE A 341 -12.34 2.05 -12.94
N LYS A 342 -13.19 1.45 -13.77
CA LYS A 342 -14.18 0.46 -13.32
C LYS A 342 -13.57 -0.91 -13.04
N THR A 343 -12.62 -1.32 -13.87
CA THR A 343 -11.90 -2.58 -13.76
C THR A 343 -10.46 -2.29 -14.13
N PRO A 344 -9.52 -2.35 -13.17
CA PRO A 344 -8.12 -2.06 -13.44
C PRO A 344 -7.55 -3.01 -14.49
N ASP A 345 -6.84 -2.41 -15.45
CA ASP A 345 -6.16 -3.07 -16.56
C ASP A 345 -4.88 -2.27 -16.93
N GLU A 346 -4.21 -2.61 -18.03
CA GLU A 346 -3.00 -1.89 -18.45
C GLU A 346 -3.23 -0.40 -18.74
N SER A 347 -4.41 -0.01 -19.24
CA SER A 347 -4.74 1.40 -19.51
C SER A 347 -4.86 2.23 -18.23
N THR A 348 -5.04 1.56 -17.08
CA THR A 348 -5.04 2.22 -15.77
C THR A 348 -3.72 2.92 -15.49
N PHE A 349 -2.58 2.41 -15.99
CA PHE A 349 -1.29 3.09 -15.82
C PHE A 349 -1.24 4.45 -16.54
N ASP A 350 -1.92 4.61 -17.68
CA ASP A 350 -1.99 5.88 -18.39
C ASP A 350 -2.81 6.91 -17.60
N ILE A 351 -3.89 6.45 -16.95
CA ILE A 351 -4.68 7.29 -16.04
C ILE A 351 -3.85 7.71 -14.82
N LEU A 352 -3.04 6.81 -14.25
CA LEU A 352 -2.14 7.14 -13.13
C LEU A 352 -1.03 8.13 -13.55
N ASP A 353 -0.49 7.99 -14.76
CA ASP A 353 0.48 8.95 -15.33
C ASP A 353 -0.15 10.35 -15.47
N ASP A 354 -1.38 10.41 -15.98
CA ASP A 354 -2.15 11.66 -16.04
C ASP A 354 -2.40 12.28 -14.66
N LEU A 355 -2.78 11.47 -13.67
CA LEU A 355 -2.98 11.93 -12.30
C LEU A 355 -1.68 12.47 -11.69
N ASN A 356 -0.55 11.82 -11.95
CA ASN A 356 0.76 12.30 -11.53
C ASN A 356 1.12 13.64 -12.18
N ASN A 357 0.81 13.82 -13.47
CA ASN A 357 0.98 15.11 -14.15
C ASN A 357 0.12 16.21 -13.51
N ILE A 358 -1.11 15.90 -13.12
CA ILE A 358 -1.97 16.84 -12.38
C ILE A 358 -1.34 17.18 -11.03
N TYR A 359 -0.85 16.19 -10.28
CA TYR A 359 -0.15 16.39 -9.01
C TYR A 359 1.08 17.30 -9.15
N VAL A 360 1.96 17.05 -10.12
CA VAL A 360 3.16 17.87 -10.34
C VAL A 360 2.77 19.33 -10.59
N ASN A 361 1.77 19.57 -11.46
CA ASN A 361 1.26 20.91 -11.72
C ASN A 361 0.68 21.59 -10.47
N MET A 362 -0.04 20.85 -9.62
CA MET A 362 -0.55 21.37 -8.35
C MET A 362 0.58 21.69 -7.38
N TYR A 363 1.60 20.84 -7.31
CA TYR A 363 2.75 21.02 -6.45
C TYR A 363 3.58 22.25 -6.86
N GLU A 364 3.74 22.49 -8.16
CA GLU A 364 4.47 23.65 -8.68
C GLU A 364 3.86 24.98 -8.25
N GLN A 365 2.55 25.03 -8.03
CA GLN A 365 1.84 26.22 -7.53
C GLN A 365 2.08 26.52 -6.03
N ILE A 366 2.70 25.60 -5.29
CA ILE A 366 3.03 25.81 -3.89
C ILE A 366 4.22 26.78 -3.78
N PRO A 367 4.16 27.81 -2.92
CA PRO A 367 5.31 28.70 -2.68
C PRO A 367 6.57 27.93 -2.29
N GLU A 368 7.73 28.32 -2.81
CA GLU A 368 9.01 27.64 -2.57
C GLU A 368 9.36 27.52 -1.07
N SER A 369 8.96 28.50 -0.26
CA SER A 369 9.11 28.48 1.19
C SER A 369 8.38 27.32 1.87
N LYS A 370 7.31 26.80 1.25
CA LYS A 370 6.56 25.62 1.70
C LYS A 370 7.09 24.33 1.07
N LYS A 371 7.63 24.39 -0.16
CA LYS A 371 8.27 23.23 -0.83
C LYS A 371 9.56 22.76 -0.16
N LYS A 372 10.30 23.62 0.54
CA LYS A 372 11.61 23.31 1.13
C LYS A 372 11.61 22.20 2.18
N LYS A 373 10.46 21.81 2.73
CA LYS A 373 10.31 20.62 3.60
C LYS A 373 10.07 19.31 2.82
N GLN A 374 9.78 19.40 1.52
CA GLN A 374 9.25 18.30 0.70
C GLN A 374 10.21 17.84 -0.41
N LYS A 375 11.49 18.27 -0.40
CA LYS A 375 12.51 18.04 -1.46
C LYS A 375 12.18 16.82 -2.32
N ILE A 376 11.50 17.08 -3.43
CA ILE A 376 11.10 16.08 -4.40
C ILE A 376 12.40 15.59 -5.03
N ILE A 377 12.66 14.28 -4.96
CA ILE A 377 13.67 13.64 -5.79
C ILE A 377 13.09 13.62 -7.20
N ASN A 378 13.13 14.77 -7.86
CA ASN A 378 12.83 14.86 -9.29
C ASN A 378 14.00 14.20 -10.01
N ASN A 379 13.84 12.93 -10.35
CA ASN A 379 14.62 12.29 -11.40
C ASN A 379 14.29 13.00 -12.72
N LYS A 380 14.98 14.12 -12.99
CA LYS A 380 15.08 14.64 -14.35
C LYS A 380 15.79 13.57 -15.19
N LYS A 381 15.01 12.93 -16.07
CA LYS A 381 15.53 12.13 -17.18
C LYS A 381 16.36 12.97 -18.12
#